data_AF-A0A968QNY6-F1
#
_entry.id   AF-A0A968QNY6-F1
#
_cell.length_a   1.000
_cell.length_b   1.000
_cell.length_c   1.000
_cell.angle_alpha   90.00
_cell.angle_beta   90.00
_cell.angle_gamma   90.00
#
_symmetry.space_group_name_H-M   'P 1'
#
loop_
_entity.id
_entity.type
_entity.pdbx_description
1 polymer ?
#
loop_
_entity_poly.entity_id
_entity_poly.type
_entity_poly.pdbx_seq_one_letter_code
_entity_poly.pdbx_strand_id
1 'polypeptide(L)'
;MSKELSQQCDLLYIDSLQGLPDENGTPLTDKQVEPMVVKAFGKATVGGTTTRLKGGGLCVVDETGQEQGQVSSEMLLKAMNGMPVSQIPITRNLNGKRMINITTLKSLGITPKPDVLTKTQLVKTEE
;
A
#
# COMPACT_ATOMS: atom_id res chain seq x y z
N MET A 1 -1.25 10.34 20.15
CA MET A 1 -0.57 9.18 19.53
C MET A 1 0.28 9.53 18.31
N SER A 2 -0.24 9.85 17.12
CA SER A 2 0.61 10.03 15.91
C SER A 2 1.66 11.14 16.05
N LYS A 3 1.31 12.25 16.71
CA LYS A 3 2.26 13.36 16.99
C LYS A 3 3.32 13.00 18.05
N GLU A 4 3.02 12.09 18.97
CA GLU A 4 3.99 11.61 19.97
C GLU A 4 4.95 10.61 19.32
N LEU A 5 4.44 9.74 18.45
CA LEU A 5 5.24 8.78 17.70
C LEU A 5 6.22 9.46 16.75
N SER A 6 5.89 10.63 16.20
CA SER A 6 6.81 11.35 15.30
C SER A 6 8.07 11.86 16.00
N GLN A 7 8.06 11.99 17.34
CA GLN A 7 9.25 12.30 18.11
C GLN A 7 10.14 11.08 18.36
N GLN A 8 9.59 9.87 18.24
CA GLN A 8 10.27 8.61 18.55
C GLN A 8 10.69 7.84 17.30
N CYS A 9 10.01 8.09 16.18
CA CYS A 9 10.21 7.37 14.92
C CYS A 9 10.33 8.33 13.73
N ASP A 10 11.05 7.88 12.70
CA ASP A 10 11.18 8.60 11.43
C ASP A 10 10.25 8.08 10.33
N LEU A 11 9.66 6.91 10.57
CA LEU A 11 8.76 6.21 9.66
C LEU A 11 7.56 5.66 10.43
N LEU A 12 6.37 5.81 9.87
CA LEU A 12 5.15 5.17 10.36
C LEU A 12 4.67 4.13 9.34
N TYR A 13 4.50 2.89 9.78
CA TYR A 13 3.83 1.86 9.00
C TYR A 13 2.34 1.80 9.39
N ILE A 14 1.45 1.83 8.39
CA ILE A 14 0.00 1.77 8.57
C ILE A 14 -0.55 0.60 7.73
N ASP A 15 -1.27 -0.30 8.39
CA ASP A 15 -1.85 -1.49 7.74
C ASP A 15 -3.35 -1.41 7.47
N SER A 16 -4.14 -0.94 8.44
CA SER A 16 -5.52 -0.53 8.24
C SER A 16 -5.95 0.34 9.43
N LEU A 17 -6.76 1.35 9.13
CA LEU A 17 -7.43 2.24 10.07
C LEU A 17 -8.96 2.12 9.95
N GLN A 18 -9.41 1.13 9.17
CA GLN A 18 -10.80 0.91 8.83
C GLN A 18 -11.61 0.60 10.09
N GLY A 19 -12.73 1.29 10.23
CA GLY A 19 -13.66 1.08 11.33
C GLY A 19 -13.28 1.79 12.62
N LEU A 20 -12.21 2.60 12.64
CA LEU A 20 -11.96 3.49 13.77
C LEU A 20 -13.16 4.45 13.93
N PRO A 21 -13.74 4.53 15.14
CA PRO A 21 -14.90 5.39 15.37
C PRO A 21 -14.47 6.87 15.39
N ASP A 22 -15.33 7.72 14.85
CA ASP A 22 -15.27 9.16 15.10
C ASP A 22 -15.81 9.53 16.49
N GLU A 23 -15.90 10.83 16.78
CA GLU A 23 -16.43 11.37 18.03
C GLU A 23 -17.89 10.99 18.31
N ASN A 24 -18.66 10.62 17.29
CA ASN A 24 -20.06 10.19 17.38
C ASN A 24 -20.20 8.65 17.35
N GLY A 25 -19.09 7.90 17.31
CA GLY A 25 -19.09 6.45 17.20
C GLY A 25 -19.27 5.92 15.78
N THR A 26 -19.26 6.78 14.77
CA THR A 26 -19.41 6.38 13.35
C THR A 26 -18.10 5.75 12.85
N PRO A 27 -18.11 4.54 12.28
CA PRO A 27 -16.90 3.92 11.75
C PRO A 27 -16.40 4.68 10.52
N LEU A 28 -15.12 5.09 10.55
CA LEU A 28 -14.46 5.77 9.45
C LEU A 28 -13.79 4.80 8.49
N THR A 29 -13.68 5.22 7.23
CA THR A 29 -12.93 4.49 6.19
C THR A 29 -11.45 4.89 6.18
N ASP A 30 -10.58 4.01 5.67
CA ASP A 30 -9.16 4.34 5.46
C ASP A 30 -8.97 5.66 4.70
N LYS A 31 -9.77 5.90 3.65
CA LYS A 31 -9.73 7.15 2.87
C LYS A 31 -9.97 8.40 3.72
N GLN A 32 -10.80 8.31 4.76
CA GLN A 32 -11.08 9.42 5.66
C GLN A 32 -9.98 9.61 6.70
N VAL A 33 -9.42 8.52 7.25
CA VAL A 33 -8.49 8.60 8.38
C VAL A 33 -7.04 8.78 7.93
N GLU A 34 -6.62 8.13 6.84
CA GLU A 34 -5.22 8.12 6.39
C GLU A 34 -4.64 9.54 6.17
N PRO A 35 -5.33 10.47 5.47
CA PRO A 35 -4.81 11.83 5.31
C PRO A 35 -4.61 12.56 6.64
N MET A 36 -5.49 12.31 7.61
CA MET A 36 -5.39 12.91 8.94
C MET A 36 -4.17 12.38 9.70
N VAL A 37 -3.92 11.07 9.63
CA VAL A 37 -2.77 10.43 10.29
C VAL A 37 -1.46 10.83 9.64
N VAL A 38 -1.38 10.83 8.30
CA VAL A 38 -0.19 11.27 7.56
C VAL A 38 0.15 12.72 7.93
N LYS A 39 -0.85 13.60 7.92
CA LYS A 39 -0.68 15.01 8.30
C LYS A 39 -0.25 15.16 9.76
N ALA A 40 -0.85 14.41 10.68
CA ALA A 40 -0.53 14.48 12.10
C ALA A 40 0.86 13.91 12.44
N PHE A 41 1.31 12.88 11.71
CA PHE A 41 2.64 12.30 11.87
C PHE A 41 3.72 13.22 11.30
N GLY A 42 3.47 13.85 10.14
CA GLY A 42 4.34 14.88 9.55
C GLY A 42 5.69 14.38 9.01
N LYS A 43 5.89 13.05 8.99
CA LYS A 43 7.07 12.37 8.44
C LYS A 43 6.63 11.27 7.46
N ALA A 44 7.61 10.51 6.95
CA ALA A 44 7.36 9.44 6.00
C ALA A 44 6.40 8.38 6.55
N THR A 45 5.34 8.09 5.79
CA THR A 45 4.35 7.07 6.13
C THR A 45 4.32 6.04 5.01
N VAL A 46 4.30 4.75 5.35
CA VAL A 46 4.28 3.63 4.39
C VAL A 46 3.17 2.64 4.76
N GLY A 47 2.80 1.76 3.84
CA GLY A 47 1.84 0.70 4.11
C GLY A 47 1.85 -0.37 3.02
N GLY A 48 0.97 -1.36 3.16
CA GLY A 48 0.91 -2.52 2.27
C GLY A 48 0.04 -2.38 1.01
N THR A 49 -0.71 -1.29 0.84
CA THR A 49 -1.67 -1.15 -0.28
C THR A 49 -1.51 0.16 -1.05
N THR A 50 -1.92 0.17 -2.31
CA THR A 50 -1.84 1.35 -3.19
C THR A 50 -2.79 2.48 -2.85
N THR A 51 -3.91 2.20 -2.18
CA THR A 51 -4.86 3.23 -1.74
C THR A 51 -4.20 4.26 -0.82
N ARG A 52 -3.20 3.85 -0.04
CA ARG A 52 -2.43 4.72 0.87
C ARG A 52 -1.65 5.81 0.21
N LEU A 53 -1.15 5.56 -1.00
CA LEU A 53 -0.43 6.59 -1.74
C LEU A 53 -1.35 7.77 -2.07
N LYS A 54 -2.65 7.51 -2.28
CA LYS A 54 -3.64 8.56 -2.54
C LYS A 54 -3.84 9.46 -1.33
N GLY A 55 -3.78 8.92 -0.11
CA GLY A 55 -3.88 9.67 1.15
C GLY A 55 -2.59 10.36 1.60
N GLY A 56 -1.53 10.35 0.78
CA GLY A 56 -0.27 11.02 1.09
C GLY A 56 0.82 10.12 1.64
N GLY A 57 0.62 8.79 1.67
CA GLY A 57 1.69 7.83 1.95
C GLY A 57 2.85 7.97 0.95
N LEU A 58 4.06 7.66 1.40
CA LEU A 58 5.31 7.87 0.65
C LEU A 58 5.54 6.80 -0.41
N CYS A 59 5.48 5.51 -0.04
CA CYS A 59 5.73 4.41 -0.96
C CYS A 59 5.06 3.10 -0.52
N VAL A 60 4.91 2.18 -1.47
CA VAL A 60 4.40 0.82 -1.27
C VAL A 60 5.06 -0.14 -2.24
N VAL A 61 5.14 -1.40 -1.84
CA VAL A 61 5.34 -2.54 -2.75
C VAL A 61 4.05 -3.35 -2.70
N ASP A 62 3.23 -3.21 -3.74
CA ASP A 62 1.90 -3.81 -3.77
C ASP A 62 1.95 -5.17 -4.49
N GLU A 63 1.18 -6.12 -3.98
CA GLU A 63 0.94 -7.38 -4.68
C GLU A 63 0.03 -7.10 -5.87
N THR A 64 0.43 -7.49 -7.08
CA THR A 64 -0.41 -7.19 -8.23
C THR A 64 -1.58 -8.17 -8.31
N GLY A 65 -2.81 -7.66 -8.22
CA GLY A 65 -4.02 -8.44 -8.51
C GLY A 65 -4.01 -9.05 -9.92
N GLN A 66 -3.27 -8.44 -10.87
CA GLN A 66 -3.01 -9.03 -12.17
C GLN A 66 -2.26 -10.37 -12.08
N GLU A 67 -1.17 -10.45 -11.31
CA GLU A 67 -0.43 -11.71 -11.12
C GLU A 67 -1.33 -12.78 -10.49
N GLN A 68 -2.09 -12.41 -9.45
CA GLN A 68 -3.02 -13.33 -8.80
C GLN A 68 -4.11 -13.82 -9.76
N GLY A 69 -4.69 -12.92 -10.57
CA GLY A 69 -5.70 -13.26 -11.56
C GLY A 69 -5.16 -14.18 -12.65
N GLN A 70 -3.98 -13.87 -13.20
CA GLN A 70 -3.31 -14.71 -14.20
C GLN A 70 -3.04 -16.11 -13.65
N VAL A 71 -2.36 -16.22 -12.51
CA VAL A 71 -2.02 -17.50 -11.88
C VAL A 71 -3.28 -18.30 -11.56
N SER A 72 -4.32 -17.66 -11.01
CA SER A 72 -5.59 -18.33 -10.70
C SER A 72 -6.29 -18.87 -11.96
N SER A 73 -6.25 -18.13 -13.08
CA SER A 73 -6.82 -18.58 -14.35
C SER A 73 -6.07 -19.78 -14.94
N GLU A 74 -4.75 -19.81 -14.83
CA GLU A 74 -3.92 -20.94 -15.26
C GLU A 74 -4.19 -22.18 -14.39
N MET A 75 -4.35 -21.99 -13.08
CA MET A 75 -4.75 -23.06 -12.16
C MET A 75 -6.13 -23.62 -12.48
N LEU A 76 -7.10 -22.73 -12.76
CA LEU A 76 -8.44 -23.14 -13.17
C LEU A 76 -8.40 -23.96 -14.46
N LEU A 77 -7.63 -23.55 -15.46
CA LEU A 77 -7.48 -24.30 -16.71
C LEU A 77 -6.93 -25.71 -16.48
N LYS A 78 -5.96 -25.87 -15.58
CA LYS A 78 -5.45 -27.20 -15.18
C LYS A 78 -6.54 -28.07 -14.55
N ALA A 79 -7.36 -27.48 -13.66
CA ALA A 79 -8.49 -28.18 -13.06
C ALA A 79 -9.51 -28.63 -14.11
N MET A 80 -9.86 -27.74 -15.04
CA MET A 80 -10.79 -28.02 -16.14
C MET A 80 -10.28 -29.12 -17.08
N ASN A 81 -8.96 -29.27 -17.22
CA ASN A 81 -8.32 -30.34 -17.98
C ASN A 81 -8.12 -31.64 -17.19
N GLY A 82 -8.76 -31.78 -16.02
CA GLY A 82 -8.82 -33.03 -15.25
C GLY A 82 -7.81 -33.16 -14.11
N MET A 83 -7.00 -32.13 -13.83
CA MET A 83 -6.16 -32.13 -12.63
C MET A 83 -7.03 -31.97 -11.37
N PRO A 84 -6.96 -32.88 -10.38
CA PRO A 84 -7.66 -32.68 -9.11
C PRO A 84 -7.18 -31.41 -8.41
N VAL A 85 -8.11 -30.62 -7.85
CA VAL A 85 -7.79 -29.37 -7.15
C VAL A 85 -6.79 -29.60 -6.01
N SER A 86 -6.87 -30.74 -5.32
CA SER A 86 -5.94 -31.14 -4.26
C SER A 86 -4.49 -31.32 -4.73
N GLN A 87 -4.25 -31.43 -6.04
CA GLN A 87 -2.92 -31.54 -6.64
C GLN A 87 -2.42 -30.21 -7.24
N ILE A 88 -3.25 -29.16 -7.26
CA ILE A 88 -2.83 -27.83 -7.69
C ILE A 88 -2.02 -27.19 -6.56
N PRO A 89 -0.74 -26.81 -6.79
CA PRO A 89 0.10 -26.27 -5.74
C PRO A 89 -0.38 -24.89 -5.30
N ILE A 90 -0.35 -24.64 -3.99
CA ILE A 90 -0.53 -23.30 -3.44
C ILE A 90 0.73 -22.49 -3.76
N THR A 91 0.58 -21.44 -4.56
CA THR A 91 1.68 -20.55 -4.95
C THR A 91 1.65 -19.25 -4.14
N ARG A 92 2.73 -18.47 -4.23
CA ARG A 92 2.82 -17.12 -3.66
C ARG A 92 3.18 -16.14 -4.77
N ASN A 93 2.75 -14.90 -4.63
CA ASN A 93 3.18 -13.81 -5.49
C ASN A 93 4.70 -13.63 -5.42
N LEU A 94 5.32 -13.39 -6.58
CA LEU A 94 6.75 -13.10 -6.68
C LEU A 94 6.99 -11.67 -7.15
N ASN A 95 6.00 -11.05 -7.81
CA ASN A 95 6.16 -9.78 -8.48
C ASN A 95 5.42 -8.66 -7.75
N GLY A 96 6.15 -7.93 -6.90
CA GLY A 96 5.66 -6.71 -6.28
C GLY A 96 5.79 -5.48 -7.19
N LYS A 97 4.74 -4.66 -7.28
CA LYS A 97 4.81 -3.38 -7.98
C LYS A 97 5.26 -2.28 -7.02
N ARG A 98 6.45 -1.74 -7.28
CA ARG A 98 7.00 -0.63 -6.50
C ARG A 98 6.37 0.69 -6.94
N MET A 99 5.84 1.44 -5.99
CA MET A 99 5.17 2.71 -6.25
C MET A 99 5.63 3.77 -5.24
N ILE A 100 5.85 4.99 -5.72
CA ILE A 100 6.32 6.13 -4.91
C ILE A 100 5.45 7.35 -5.19
N ASN A 101 5.02 8.03 -4.13
CA ASN A 101 4.29 9.29 -4.21
C ASN A 101 5.27 10.47 -4.32
N ILE A 102 5.28 11.12 -5.49
CA ILE A 102 6.16 12.25 -5.77
C ILE A 102 5.73 13.54 -5.08
N THR A 103 4.44 13.69 -4.76
CA THR A 103 3.93 14.83 -3.99
C THR A 103 4.46 14.76 -2.56
N THR A 104 4.39 13.58 -1.95
CA THR A 104 4.94 13.32 -0.60
C THR A 104 6.46 13.42 -0.55
N LEU A 105 7.18 12.90 -1.54
CA LEU A 105 8.64 13.08 -1.62
C LEU A 105 9.05 14.56 -1.56
N LYS A 106 8.37 15.40 -2.37
CA LYS A 106 8.64 16.84 -2.43
C LYS A 106 8.28 17.54 -1.12
N SER A 107 7.13 17.24 -0.52
CA SER A 107 6.71 17.89 0.73
C SER A 107 7.62 17.55 1.90
N LEU A 108 8.22 16.35 1.90
CA LEU A 108 9.19 15.92 2.91
C LEU A 108 10.64 16.33 2.59
N GLY A 109 10.90 16.99 1.45
CA GLY A 109 12.25 17.37 1.04
C GLY A 109 13.17 16.17 0.75
N ILE A 110 12.61 15.00 0.42
CA ILE A 110 13.37 13.78 0.18
C ILE A 110 13.80 13.73 -1.28
N THR A 111 15.11 13.61 -1.51
CA THR A 111 15.67 13.37 -2.86
C THR A 111 16.05 11.89 -2.98
N PRO A 112 15.29 11.08 -3.75
CA PRO A 112 15.60 9.67 -3.90
C PRO A 112 16.84 9.46 -4.77
N LYS A 113 17.60 8.40 -4.48
CA LYS A 113 18.67 7.96 -5.37
C LYS A 113 18.08 7.50 -6.72
N PRO A 114 18.77 7.70 -7.86
CA PRO A 114 18.23 7.35 -9.18
C PRO A 114 17.86 5.87 -9.36
N ASP A 115 18.60 4.97 -8.72
CA ASP A 115 18.36 3.52 -8.72
C ASP A 115 16.99 3.15 -8.12
N VAL A 116 16.53 3.86 -7.10
CA VAL A 116 15.21 3.66 -6.45
C VAL A 116 14.06 3.98 -7.42
N LEU A 117 14.27 4.88 -8.38
CA LEU A 117 13.25 5.26 -9.37
C LEU A 117 13.16 4.27 -10.55
N THR A 118 14.19 3.44 -10.74
CA THR A 118 14.25 2.50 -11.85
C THR A 118 13.18 1.42 -11.68
N LYS A 119 12.28 1.27 -12.66
CA LYS A 119 11.11 0.34 -12.63
C LYS A 119 10.19 0.57 -11.42
N THR A 120 10.07 1.82 -10.97
CA THR A 120 9.14 2.24 -9.92
C THR A 120 8.08 3.15 -10.54
N GLN A 121 6.81 2.87 -10.27
CA GLN A 121 5.74 3.75 -10.75
C GLN A 121 5.66 4.99 -9.86
N LEU A 122 5.65 6.17 -10.50
CA LEU A 122 5.46 7.44 -9.83
C LEU A 122 3.98 7.79 -9.80
N VAL A 123 3.47 8.17 -8.62
CA VAL A 123 2.09 8.60 -8.42
C VAL A 123 2.03 9.91 -7.65
N LYS A 124 0.85 10.53 -7.60
CA LYS A 124 0.58 11.74 -6.83
C LYS A 124 -0.52 11.45 -5.81
N THR A 125 -0.51 12.22 -4.73
CA THR A 125 -1.65 12.31 -3.79
C THR A 125 -2.91 12.74 -4.56
N GLU A 126 -4.07 12.20 -4.20
CA GLU A 126 -5.36 12.69 -4.71
C GLU A 126 -5.78 13.93 -3.90
N GLU A 127 -6.25 14.97 -4.59
CA GLU A 127 -6.83 16.17 -3.97
C GLU A 127 -8.31 15.95 -3.62
#